data_AF-A0AAD6T2C4-F1
#
_entry.id   AF-A0AAD6T2C4-F1
#
_cell.length_a   1.000
_cell.length_b   1.000
_cell.length_c   1.000
_cell.angle_alpha   90.00
_cell.angle_beta   90.00
_cell.angle_gamma   90.00
#
_symmetry.space_group_name_H-M   'P 1'
#
loop_
_entity.id
_entity.type
_entity.pdbx_description
1 polymer ?
#
loop_
_entity_poly.entity_id
_entity_poly.type
_entity_poly.pdbx_seq_one_letter_code
_entity_poly.pdbx_strand_id
1 'polypeptide(L)'
;MRLAEYSEEAQRKREAEAEAGAEELRKESRDLVAESIGRELGEEKEDIIPDIDDTVGLDLEAEFKARRFRELGRIEKEKEDEVRREEECEEVERRRALLEEQRMREDFERAQKLRDEKPKVSQKFLQKYWHKGAFHQDEKILQRHDFTEATESTVDVSMLPKVMQVKNFGKRSRTKYTHLLDQDTVTTGGFGGNAPVKAGGKSTEGGGCFLCGGRHLKKGTHYFYLLLIS
;
A
#
# COMPACT_ATOMS: atom_id res chain seq x y z
N MET A 1 51.15 43.14 -66.93
CA MET A 1 49.86 42.50 -67.25
C MET A 1 49.80 41.05 -66.78
N ARG A 2 50.80 40.19 -67.03
CA ARG A 2 50.78 38.76 -66.62
C ARG A 2 50.59 38.42 -65.13
N LEU A 3 51.00 39.28 -64.21
CA LEU A 3 50.88 39.03 -62.75
C LEU A 3 49.45 39.24 -62.21
N ALA A 4 48.66 40.12 -62.84
CA ALA A 4 47.27 40.37 -62.47
C ALA A 4 46.35 39.24 -62.97
N GLU A 5 46.60 38.76 -64.19
CA GLU A 5 45.93 37.58 -64.76
C GLU A 5 46.20 36.32 -63.91
N TYR A 6 47.43 36.14 -63.41
CA TYR A 6 47.77 35.02 -62.53
C TYR A 6 47.12 35.10 -61.14
N SER A 7 46.87 36.32 -60.62
CA SER A 7 46.14 36.52 -59.36
C SER A 7 44.64 36.30 -59.49
N GLU A 8 44.04 36.67 -60.63
CA GLU A 8 42.63 36.44 -60.91
C GLU A 8 42.35 34.97 -61.20
N GLU A 9 43.22 34.27 -61.93
CA GLU A 9 43.12 32.81 -62.12
C GLU A 9 43.30 32.03 -60.80
N ALA A 10 44.20 32.49 -59.93
CA ALA A 10 44.37 31.90 -58.60
C ALA A 10 43.16 32.15 -57.68
N GLN A 11 42.50 33.30 -57.80
CA GLN A 11 41.24 33.59 -57.08
C GLN A 11 40.10 32.70 -57.59
N ARG A 12 39.93 32.57 -58.91
CA ARG A 12 38.91 31.69 -59.50
C ARG A 12 39.08 30.22 -59.12
N LYS A 13 40.32 29.73 -59.04
CA LYS A 13 40.59 28.35 -58.55
C LYS A 13 40.22 28.17 -57.08
N ARG A 14 40.53 29.14 -56.22
CA ARG A 14 40.15 29.11 -54.80
C ARG A 14 38.64 29.20 -54.60
N GLU A 15 37.96 30.01 -55.39
CA GLU A 15 36.50 30.12 -55.37
C GLU A 15 35.83 28.82 -55.83
N ALA A 16 36.33 28.18 -56.90
CA ALA A 16 35.84 26.90 -57.38
C ALA A 16 36.09 25.75 -56.38
N GLU A 17 37.25 25.73 -55.72
CA GLU A 17 37.57 24.77 -54.65
C GLU A 17 36.69 24.99 -53.41
N ALA A 18 36.40 26.25 -53.06
CA ALA A 18 35.49 26.58 -51.97
C ALA A 18 34.03 26.23 -52.28
N GLU A 19 33.59 26.41 -53.54
CA GLU A 19 32.26 26.03 -54.00
C GLU A 19 32.09 24.49 -54.04
N ALA A 20 33.09 23.77 -54.54
CA ALA A 20 33.12 22.31 -54.52
C ALA A 20 33.10 21.76 -53.08
N GLY A 21 33.89 22.32 -52.17
CA GLY A 21 33.87 21.94 -50.75
C GLY A 21 32.53 22.27 -50.07
N ALA A 22 31.90 23.39 -50.43
CA ALA A 22 30.56 23.72 -49.92
C ALA A 22 29.47 22.77 -50.47
N GLU A 23 29.63 22.26 -51.69
CA GLU A 23 28.73 21.25 -52.27
C GLU A 23 28.90 19.88 -51.59
N GLU A 24 30.13 19.48 -51.28
CA GLU A 24 30.42 18.25 -50.52
C GLU A 24 29.82 18.31 -49.11
N LEU A 25 30.01 19.40 -48.38
CA LEU A 25 29.40 19.60 -47.05
C LEU A 25 27.87 19.57 -47.09
N ARG A 26 27.25 20.07 -48.17
CA ARG A 26 25.79 19.98 -48.36
C ARG A 26 25.33 18.55 -48.62
N LYS A 27 26.10 17.75 -49.37
CA LYS A 27 25.82 16.33 -49.61
C LYS A 27 25.94 15.54 -48.31
N GLU A 28 27.05 15.71 -47.58
CA GLU A 28 27.27 15.08 -46.27
C GLU A 28 26.16 15.44 -45.28
N SER A 29 25.78 16.71 -45.19
CA SER A 29 24.67 17.14 -44.33
C SER A 29 23.34 16.50 -44.74
N ARG A 30 23.09 16.31 -46.04
CA ARG A 30 21.87 15.67 -46.54
C ARG A 30 21.88 14.17 -46.24
N ASP A 31 23.02 13.52 -46.38
CA ASP A 31 23.18 12.09 -46.15
C ASP A 31 23.03 11.76 -44.65
N LEU A 32 23.62 12.58 -43.76
CA LEU A 32 23.43 12.45 -42.31
C LEU A 32 21.97 12.63 -41.88
N VAL A 33 21.24 13.53 -42.53
CA VAL A 33 19.80 13.73 -42.28
C VAL A 33 18.99 12.54 -42.82
N ALA A 34 19.35 12.00 -43.99
CA ALA A 34 18.69 10.81 -44.53
C ALA A 34 18.92 9.58 -43.64
N GLU A 35 20.13 9.40 -43.11
CA GLU A 35 20.44 8.35 -42.15
C GLU A 35 19.73 8.55 -40.82
N SER A 36 19.60 9.78 -40.32
CA SER A 36 18.86 10.04 -39.09
C SER A 36 17.38 9.74 -39.24
N ILE A 37 16.76 10.13 -40.36
CA ILE A 37 15.36 9.80 -40.69
C ILE A 37 15.20 8.29 -40.85
N GLY A 38 16.13 7.61 -41.53
CA GLY A 38 16.09 6.15 -41.69
C GLY A 38 16.22 5.40 -40.36
N ARG A 39 17.05 5.90 -39.44
CA ARG A 39 17.18 5.35 -38.08
C ARG A 39 15.92 5.60 -37.26
N GLU A 40 15.35 6.80 -37.31
CA GLU A 40 14.10 7.13 -36.60
C GLU A 40 12.95 6.25 -37.09
N LEU A 41 12.78 6.08 -38.40
CA LEU A 41 11.75 5.22 -38.99
C LEU A 41 12.00 3.72 -38.75
N GLY A 42 13.27 3.29 -38.60
CA GLY A 42 13.61 1.90 -38.29
C GLY A 42 13.55 1.57 -36.78
N GLU A 43 13.71 2.57 -35.92
CA GLU A 43 13.58 2.48 -34.45
C GLU A 43 12.13 2.67 -33.98
N GLU A 44 11.27 3.29 -34.80
CA GLU A 44 9.82 3.07 -34.77
C GLU A 44 9.55 1.60 -35.11
N LYS A 45 9.82 0.74 -34.13
CA LYS A 45 9.26 -0.61 -34.07
C LYS A 45 7.79 -0.43 -34.37
N GLU A 46 7.34 -0.99 -35.49
CA GLU A 46 5.93 -1.12 -35.81
C GLU A 46 5.27 -1.69 -34.56
N ASP A 47 4.59 -0.82 -33.80
CA ASP A 47 3.71 -1.28 -32.75
C ASP A 47 2.80 -2.26 -33.46
N ILE A 48 2.90 -3.55 -33.10
CA ILE A 48 2.02 -4.59 -33.60
C ILE A 48 0.66 -4.27 -33.00
N ILE A 49 -0.01 -3.28 -33.57
CA ILE A 49 -1.39 -2.96 -33.31
C ILE A 49 -2.10 -4.15 -33.97
N PRO A 50 -2.69 -5.07 -33.17
CA PRO A 50 -3.49 -6.11 -33.77
C PRO A 50 -4.55 -5.42 -34.62
N ASP A 51 -4.72 -5.88 -35.87
CA ASP A 51 -5.79 -5.40 -36.73
C ASP A 51 -7.11 -5.86 -36.10
N ILE A 52 -7.69 -4.97 -35.28
CA ILE A 52 -8.97 -5.22 -34.63
C ILE A 52 -10.00 -4.96 -35.73
N ASP A 53 -10.52 -6.06 -36.29
CA ASP A 53 -11.58 -6.03 -37.27
C ASP A 53 -12.88 -5.52 -36.63
N ASP A 54 -13.05 -4.19 -36.62
CA ASP A 54 -14.24 -3.47 -36.14
C ASP A 54 -15.36 -3.44 -37.21
N THR A 55 -15.44 -4.44 -38.10
CA THR A 55 -16.50 -4.50 -39.12
C THR A 55 -17.87 -4.61 -38.47
N VAL A 56 -18.63 -3.51 -38.53
CA VAL A 56 -19.99 -3.41 -37.99
C VAL A 56 -20.99 -4.06 -38.94
N GLY A 57 -21.90 -4.88 -38.42
CA GLY A 57 -23.07 -5.36 -39.16
C GLY A 57 -22.92 -6.71 -39.84
N LEU A 58 -21.88 -7.50 -39.51
CA LEU A 58 -21.77 -8.91 -39.94
C LEU A 58 -22.88 -9.77 -39.32
N ASP A 59 -23.19 -9.53 -38.03
CA ASP A 59 -24.31 -10.17 -37.32
C ASP A 59 -25.02 -9.17 -36.40
N LEU A 60 -26.03 -8.50 -36.96
CA LEU A 60 -26.86 -7.52 -36.26
C LEU A 60 -27.55 -8.10 -35.01
N GLU A 61 -27.90 -9.38 -35.03
CA GLU A 61 -28.60 -10.01 -33.91
C GLU A 61 -27.64 -10.27 -32.74
N ALA A 62 -26.43 -10.76 -33.02
CA ALA A 62 -25.39 -10.94 -31.99
C ALA A 62 -24.95 -9.60 -31.40
N GLU A 63 -24.73 -8.56 -32.23
CA GLU A 63 -24.37 -7.22 -31.74
C GLU A 63 -25.46 -6.62 -30.86
N PHE A 64 -26.73 -6.76 -31.26
CA PHE A 64 -27.87 -6.31 -30.47
C PHE A 64 -27.96 -7.05 -29.13
N LYS A 65 -27.78 -8.37 -29.12
CA LYS A 65 -27.73 -9.17 -27.89
C LYS A 65 -26.57 -8.74 -27.01
N ALA A 66 -25.37 -8.56 -27.56
CA ALA A 66 -24.19 -8.12 -26.81
C ALA A 66 -24.38 -6.73 -26.20
N ARG A 67 -24.96 -5.79 -26.96
CA ARG A 67 -25.36 -4.48 -26.43
C ARG A 67 -26.37 -4.63 -25.30
N ARG A 68 -27.41 -5.43 -25.48
CA ARG A 68 -28.43 -5.68 -24.46
C ARG A 68 -27.83 -6.29 -23.20
N PHE A 69 -26.91 -7.25 -23.30
CA PHE A 69 -26.22 -7.82 -22.14
C PHE A 69 -25.41 -6.77 -21.39
N ARG A 70 -24.71 -5.88 -22.09
CA ARG A 70 -23.99 -4.76 -21.45
C ARG A 70 -24.94 -3.81 -20.75
N GLU A 71 -26.06 -3.44 -21.38
CA GLU A 71 -27.06 -2.57 -20.74
C GLU A 71 -27.71 -3.25 -19.53
N LEU A 72 -28.08 -4.52 -19.65
CA LEU A 72 -28.61 -5.30 -18.53
C LEU A 72 -27.59 -5.37 -17.38
N GLY A 73 -26.31 -5.58 -17.66
CA GLY A 73 -25.26 -5.57 -16.64
C GLY A 73 -25.05 -4.20 -15.98
N ARG A 74 -25.37 -3.09 -16.65
CA ARG A 74 -25.36 -1.75 -16.00
C ARG A 74 -26.54 -1.60 -15.06
N ILE A 75 -27.74 -1.98 -15.51
CA ILE A 75 -28.96 -1.94 -14.70
C ILE A 75 -28.82 -2.88 -13.49
N GLU A 76 -28.24 -4.06 -13.68
CA GLU A 76 -27.95 -5.02 -12.62
C GLU A 76 -27.03 -4.41 -11.56
N LYS A 77 -25.88 -3.83 -11.96
CA LYS A 77 -24.99 -3.13 -11.02
C LYS A 77 -25.67 -2.02 -10.24
N GLU A 78 -26.50 -1.21 -10.92
CA GLU A 78 -27.25 -0.14 -10.27
C GLU A 78 -28.22 -0.68 -9.21
N LYS A 79 -28.93 -1.77 -9.53
CA LYS A 79 -29.81 -2.46 -8.58
C LYS A 79 -29.04 -3.15 -7.45
N GLU A 80 -27.92 -3.79 -7.74
CA GLU A 80 -27.06 -4.39 -6.71
C GLU A 80 -26.51 -3.34 -5.75
N ASP A 81 -26.10 -2.17 -6.25
CA ASP A 81 -25.65 -1.05 -5.45
C ASP A 81 -26.79 -0.43 -4.60
N GLU A 82 -28.03 -0.48 -5.09
CA GLU A 82 -29.23 -0.09 -4.34
C GLU A 82 -29.54 -1.09 -3.23
N VAL A 83 -29.59 -2.38 -3.54
CA VAL A 83 -29.81 -3.46 -2.56
C VAL A 83 -28.73 -3.43 -1.47
N ARG A 84 -27.45 -3.24 -1.83
CA ARG A 84 -26.37 -3.13 -0.84
C ARG A 84 -26.60 -1.95 0.12
N ARG A 85 -27.10 -0.81 -0.37
CA ARG A 85 -27.43 0.34 0.48
C ARG A 85 -28.64 0.05 1.39
N GLU A 86 -29.63 -0.68 0.90
CA GLU A 86 -30.79 -1.10 1.70
C GLU A 86 -30.37 -2.08 2.80
N GLU A 87 -29.57 -3.09 2.48
CA GLU A 87 -29.00 -4.05 3.44
C GLU A 87 -28.15 -3.35 4.52
N GLU A 88 -27.33 -2.36 4.13
CA GLU A 88 -26.58 -1.54 5.09
C GLU A 88 -27.50 -0.74 6.01
N CYS A 89 -28.58 -0.15 5.48
CA CYS A 89 -29.58 0.57 6.28
C CYS A 89 -30.31 -0.37 7.25
N GLU A 90 -30.76 -1.54 6.77
CA GLU A 90 -31.45 -2.54 7.58
C GLU A 90 -30.55 -3.08 8.70
N GLU A 91 -29.26 -3.34 8.46
CA GLU A 91 -28.31 -3.76 9.50
C GLU A 91 -28.10 -2.64 10.54
N VAL A 92 -28.03 -1.39 10.11
CA VAL A 92 -27.92 -0.24 11.02
C VAL A 92 -29.18 -0.11 11.88
N GLU A 93 -30.38 -0.25 11.30
CA GLU A 93 -31.65 -0.23 12.02
C GLU A 93 -31.79 -1.42 12.97
N ARG A 94 -31.40 -2.63 12.53
CA ARG A 94 -31.32 -3.83 13.38
C ARG A 94 -30.44 -3.54 14.60
N ARG A 95 -29.24 -3.00 14.42
CA ARG A 95 -28.34 -2.67 15.53
C ARG A 95 -28.88 -1.59 16.45
N ARG A 96 -29.63 -0.61 15.93
CA ARG A 96 -30.28 0.43 16.74
C ARG A 96 -31.42 -0.15 17.59
N ALA A 97 -32.16 -1.12 17.06
CA ALA A 97 -33.25 -1.81 17.77
C ALA A 97 -32.79 -2.84 18.81
N LEU A 98 -31.55 -3.34 18.72
CA LEU A 98 -30.98 -4.28 19.70
C LEU A 98 -30.81 -3.66 21.10
N LEU A 99 -31.03 -4.49 22.12
CA LEU A 99 -30.71 -4.16 23.52
C LEU A 99 -29.19 -3.99 23.69
N GLU A 100 -28.79 -3.06 24.57
CA GLU A 100 -27.38 -2.76 24.84
C GLU A 100 -26.57 -4.00 25.26
N GLU A 101 -27.13 -4.89 26.08
CA GLU A 101 -26.42 -6.11 26.52
C GLU A 101 -26.13 -7.08 25.36
N GLN A 102 -27.05 -7.18 24.41
CA GLN A 102 -26.89 -8.03 23.23
C GLN A 102 -25.90 -7.41 22.25
N ARG A 103 -25.98 -6.08 22.03
CA ARG A 103 -25.03 -5.33 21.20
C ARG A 103 -23.59 -5.49 21.70
N MET A 104 -23.37 -5.32 23.00
CA MET A 104 -22.05 -5.48 23.61
C MET A 104 -21.51 -6.90 23.42
N ARG A 105 -22.36 -7.92 23.55
CA ARG A 105 -21.96 -9.32 23.33
C ARG A 105 -21.54 -9.56 21.88
N GLU A 106 -22.35 -9.15 20.90
CA GLU A 106 -22.03 -9.25 19.47
C GLU A 106 -20.71 -8.53 19.14
N ASP A 107 -20.48 -7.34 19.71
CA ASP A 107 -19.25 -6.57 19.52
C ASP A 107 -18.02 -7.27 20.11
N PHE A 108 -18.13 -7.86 21.30
CA PHE A 108 -17.04 -8.64 21.90
C PHE A 108 -16.73 -9.90 21.09
N GLU A 109 -17.75 -10.62 20.63
CA GLU A 109 -17.57 -11.81 19.78
C GLU A 109 -16.92 -11.43 18.45
N ARG A 110 -17.37 -10.36 17.80
CA ARG A 110 -16.74 -9.84 16.57
C ARG A 110 -15.28 -9.44 16.81
N ALA A 111 -14.99 -8.75 17.91
CA ALA A 111 -13.64 -8.36 18.25
C ALA A 111 -12.72 -9.55 18.56
N GLN A 112 -13.25 -10.63 19.15
CA GLN A 112 -12.51 -11.87 19.38
C GLN A 112 -12.21 -12.58 18.05
N LYS A 113 -13.22 -12.77 17.19
CA LYS A 113 -13.05 -13.38 15.86
C LYS A 113 -11.97 -12.66 15.04
N LEU A 114 -12.01 -11.33 14.98
CA LEU A 114 -11.00 -10.53 14.27
C LEU A 114 -9.58 -10.66 14.86
N ARG A 115 -9.46 -10.90 16.17
CA ARG A 115 -8.17 -11.14 16.82
C ARG A 115 -7.63 -12.54 16.53
N ASP A 116 -8.52 -13.52 16.41
CA ASP A 116 -8.17 -14.92 16.16
C ASP A 116 -7.86 -15.18 14.67
N GLU A 117 -8.58 -14.52 13.76
CA GLU A 117 -8.33 -14.55 12.32
C GLU A 117 -6.99 -13.88 11.94
N LYS A 118 -6.56 -12.89 12.72
CA LYS A 118 -5.33 -12.17 12.44
C LYS A 118 -4.11 -13.07 12.73
N PRO A 119 -3.30 -13.42 11.72
CA PRO A 119 -2.16 -14.31 11.93
C PRO A 119 -1.18 -13.67 12.92
N LYS A 120 -0.87 -14.39 13.99
CA LYS A 120 0.14 -13.99 14.98
C LYS A 120 1.52 -14.35 14.44
N VAL A 121 2.07 -13.48 13.61
CA VAL A 121 3.46 -13.63 13.15
C VAL A 121 4.39 -13.01 14.19
N SER A 122 5.34 -13.80 14.70
CA SER A 122 6.39 -13.31 15.59
C SER A 122 7.49 -12.64 14.77
N GLN A 123 7.70 -11.34 15.00
CA GLN A 123 8.82 -10.62 14.42
C GLN A 123 10.13 -11.00 15.14
N LYS A 124 11.24 -11.04 14.40
CA LYS A 124 12.57 -11.26 14.96
C LYS A 124 12.97 -10.09 15.86
N PHE A 125 13.89 -10.34 16.79
CA PHE A 125 14.38 -9.31 17.72
C PHE A 125 14.95 -8.11 16.94
N LEU A 126 14.42 -6.92 17.25
CA LEU A 126 14.84 -5.63 16.66
C LEU A 126 14.56 -5.46 15.14
N GLN A 127 13.74 -6.34 14.55
CA GLN A 127 13.28 -6.23 13.18
C GLN A 127 12.55 -4.89 12.94
N LYS A 128 12.73 -4.31 11.75
CA LYS A 128 12.02 -3.09 11.38
C LYS A 128 10.57 -3.42 10.99
N TYR A 129 9.62 -2.72 11.61
CA TYR A 129 8.22 -2.77 11.19
C TYR A 129 8.01 -1.94 9.93
N TRP A 130 7.35 -2.54 8.94
CA TRP A 130 6.88 -1.87 7.75
C TRP A 130 5.37 -1.71 7.84
N HIS A 131 4.90 -0.46 7.87
CA HIS A 131 3.48 -0.15 7.87
C HIS A 131 2.92 -0.34 6.46
N LYS A 132 1.70 -0.91 6.34
CA LYS A 132 1.05 -1.21 5.05
C LYS A 132 0.76 0.03 4.19
N GLY A 133 0.72 1.21 4.81
CA GLY A 133 0.35 2.47 4.16
C GLY A 133 -1.13 2.82 4.37
N ALA A 134 -1.50 4.04 3.99
CA ALA A 134 -2.89 4.52 4.07
C ALA A 134 -3.66 4.38 2.75
N PHE A 135 -2.94 4.27 1.63
CA PHE A 135 -3.51 4.23 0.30
C PHE A 135 -3.75 2.79 -0.15
N HIS A 136 -4.76 2.59 -1.02
CA HIS A 136 -5.00 1.32 -1.71
C HIS A 136 -5.19 0.11 -0.79
N GLN A 137 -5.81 0.28 0.38
CA GLN A 137 -6.00 -0.81 1.35
C GLN A 137 -6.94 -1.92 0.85
N ASP A 138 -7.80 -1.58 -0.11
CA ASP A 138 -8.75 -2.50 -0.74
C ASP A 138 -8.09 -3.36 -1.82
N GLU A 139 -6.87 -3.02 -2.25
CA GLU A 139 -6.17 -3.79 -3.27
C GLU A 139 -5.70 -5.14 -2.72
N LYS A 140 -5.99 -6.20 -3.48
CA LYS A 140 -5.66 -7.59 -3.12
C LYS A 140 -4.16 -7.80 -2.88
N ILE A 141 -3.30 -6.96 -3.47
CA ILE A 141 -1.84 -7.02 -3.31
C ILE A 141 -1.45 -6.80 -1.85
N LEU A 142 -2.05 -5.82 -1.17
CA LEU A 142 -1.76 -5.46 0.22
C LEU A 142 -2.32 -6.47 1.23
N GLN A 143 -3.34 -7.23 0.82
CA GLN A 143 -3.94 -8.29 1.63
C GLN A 143 -3.15 -9.60 1.54
N ARG A 144 -2.62 -9.95 0.36
CA ARG A 144 -1.86 -11.18 0.14
C ARG A 144 -0.45 -11.14 0.72
N HIS A 145 0.20 -9.98 0.69
CA HIS A 145 1.59 -9.86 1.12
C HIS A 145 1.71 -9.83 2.65
N ASP A 146 2.65 -10.61 3.19
CA ASP A 146 3.02 -10.53 4.60
C ASP A 146 4.08 -9.43 4.81
N PHE A 147 3.74 -8.40 5.58
CA PHE A 147 4.63 -7.27 5.88
C PHE A 147 5.46 -7.49 7.16
N THR A 148 5.25 -8.62 7.82
CA THR A 148 5.93 -8.97 9.07
C THR A 148 7.13 -9.87 8.85
N GLU A 149 7.37 -10.33 7.61
CA GLU A 149 8.49 -11.17 7.26
C GLU A 149 9.85 -10.45 7.40
N ALA A 150 10.86 -11.23 7.77
CA ALA A 150 12.23 -10.79 7.93
C ALA A 150 12.84 -10.40 6.58
N THR A 151 13.08 -9.10 6.36
CA THR A 151 13.82 -8.62 5.18
C THR A 151 15.27 -9.11 5.19
N GLU A 152 15.89 -9.30 4.03
CA GLU A 152 17.29 -9.74 3.88
C GLU A 152 18.31 -8.93 4.70
N SER A 153 18.03 -7.65 4.96
CA SER A 153 18.88 -6.77 5.77
C SER A 153 18.81 -7.01 7.28
N THR A 154 17.93 -7.92 7.76
CA THR A 154 17.76 -8.18 9.19
C THR A 154 18.78 -9.22 9.68
N VAL A 155 19.71 -8.75 10.50
CA VAL A 155 20.69 -9.62 11.19
C VAL A 155 20.14 -9.95 12.59
N ASP A 156 20.31 -11.19 13.03
CA ASP A 156 19.97 -11.56 14.40
C ASP A 156 21.00 -10.99 15.39
N VAL A 157 20.56 -10.01 16.18
CA VAL A 157 21.39 -9.27 17.16
C VAL A 157 21.32 -9.93 18.55
N SER A 158 20.52 -10.99 18.73
CA SER A 158 20.27 -11.61 20.03
C SER A 158 21.53 -12.20 20.68
N MET A 159 22.46 -12.72 19.86
CA MET A 159 23.70 -13.34 20.34
C MET A 159 24.79 -12.33 20.73
N LEU A 160 24.60 -11.04 20.43
CA LEU A 160 25.60 -10.00 20.73
C LEU A 160 25.53 -9.58 22.21
N PRO A 161 26.62 -9.02 22.77
CA PRO A 161 26.61 -8.47 24.12
C PRO A 161 25.52 -7.42 24.33
N LYS A 162 24.91 -7.35 25.52
CA LYS A 162 23.73 -6.50 25.81
C LYS A 162 23.89 -5.04 25.40
N VAL A 163 25.10 -4.47 25.51
CA VAL A 163 25.41 -3.08 25.11
C VAL A 163 25.24 -2.85 23.60
N MET A 164 25.44 -3.90 22.80
CA MET A 164 25.31 -3.88 21.34
C MET A 164 23.91 -4.26 20.85
N GLN A 165 23.04 -4.81 21.72
CA GLN A 165 21.65 -5.20 21.41
C GLN A 165 20.71 -3.99 21.28
N VAL A 166 21.13 -2.96 20.55
CA VAL A 166 20.42 -1.68 20.38
C VAL A 166 20.42 -1.31 18.90
N LYS A 167 19.37 -0.62 18.46
CA LYS A 167 19.17 -0.33 17.04
C LYS A 167 20.16 0.76 16.60
N ASN A 168 20.92 0.52 15.52
CA ASN A 168 21.96 1.42 15.04
C ASN A 168 23.07 1.70 16.08
N PHE A 169 23.66 0.64 16.64
CA PHE A 169 24.83 0.77 17.52
C PHE A 169 25.95 1.62 16.87
N GLY A 170 26.54 2.54 17.64
CA GLY A 170 27.60 3.44 17.16
C GLY A 170 27.14 4.72 16.43
N LYS A 171 25.85 4.86 16.08
CA LYS A 171 25.33 6.10 15.46
C LYS A 171 24.92 7.13 16.52
N ARG A 172 25.10 8.43 16.21
CA ARG A 172 24.69 9.55 17.09
C ARG A 172 23.18 9.56 17.36
N SER A 173 22.36 9.14 16.40
CA SER A 173 20.89 9.08 16.50
C SER A 173 20.35 7.75 17.07
N ARG A 174 21.17 7.01 17.82
CA ARG A 174 20.82 5.72 18.40
C ARG A 174 19.80 5.87 19.53
N THR A 175 18.76 5.03 19.52
CA THR A 175 17.79 4.95 20.62
C THR A 175 18.38 4.17 21.80
N LYS A 176 18.09 4.60 23.03
CA LYS A 176 18.50 3.89 24.26
C LYS A 176 17.69 2.61 24.49
N TYR A 177 16.49 2.55 23.93
CA TYR A 177 15.50 1.51 24.15
C TYR A 177 15.47 0.49 23.00
N THR A 178 15.14 -0.76 23.34
CA THR A 178 15.15 -1.88 22.39
C THR A 178 13.75 -2.15 21.82
N HIS A 179 12.82 -2.59 22.66
CA HIS A 179 11.43 -2.90 22.31
C HIS A 179 10.52 -2.57 23.49
N LEU A 180 9.22 -2.37 23.22
CA LEU A 180 8.27 -1.90 24.23
C LEU A 180 8.20 -2.85 25.44
N LEU A 181 8.20 -4.16 25.21
CA LEU A 181 8.09 -5.16 26.26
C LEU A 181 9.20 -5.08 27.32
N ASP A 182 10.44 -4.77 26.90
CA ASP A 182 11.60 -4.61 27.80
C ASP A 182 11.55 -3.31 28.61
N GLN A 183 10.73 -2.36 28.18
CA GLN A 183 10.52 -1.07 28.86
C GLN A 183 9.18 -1.00 29.59
N ASP A 184 8.33 -2.01 29.39
CA ASP A 184 6.98 -2.04 29.92
C ASP A 184 6.99 -2.49 31.38
N THR A 185 7.04 -1.50 32.29
CA THR A 185 7.06 -1.73 33.73
C THR A 185 5.70 -2.16 34.29
N VAL A 186 4.64 -2.25 33.49
CA VAL A 186 3.31 -2.66 33.98
C VAL A 186 3.26 -4.11 34.46
N THR A 187 4.21 -4.94 34.03
CA THR A 187 4.34 -6.34 34.48
C THR A 187 5.19 -6.49 35.74
N THR A 188 6.02 -5.48 36.04
CA THR A 188 6.89 -5.40 37.21
C THR A 188 6.37 -4.33 38.16
N GLY A 189 5.27 -4.70 38.84
CA GLY A 189 4.81 -3.97 40.01
C GLY A 189 3.68 -2.99 39.74
N GLY A 190 2.46 -3.43 40.08
CA GLY A 190 1.55 -2.50 40.73
C GLY A 190 2.29 -1.77 41.85
N PHE A 191 2.07 -0.46 41.94
CA PHE A 191 2.67 0.49 42.87
C PHE A 191 3.26 -0.17 44.13
N GLY A 192 4.57 -0.47 44.12
CA GLY A 192 5.33 -0.92 45.30
C GLY A 192 5.69 -2.41 45.43
N GLY A 193 5.55 -3.27 44.39
CA GLY A 193 5.92 -4.70 44.52
C GLY A 193 6.71 -5.28 43.35
N ASN A 194 7.88 -5.90 43.64
CA ASN A 194 8.74 -6.59 42.66
C ASN A 194 8.22 -8.00 42.25
N ALA A 195 6.90 -8.22 42.18
CA ALA A 195 6.33 -9.52 41.83
C ALA A 195 5.85 -9.55 40.37
N PRO A 196 6.21 -10.57 39.57
CA PRO A 196 5.77 -10.67 38.18
C PRO A 196 4.27 -10.99 38.12
N VAL A 197 3.48 -10.08 37.55
CA VAL A 197 2.06 -10.34 37.31
C VAL A 197 1.95 -11.16 36.02
N LYS A 198 1.49 -12.41 36.12
CA LYS A 198 1.28 -13.30 34.96
C LYS A 198 0.36 -12.62 33.93
N ALA A 199 0.85 -12.47 32.70
CA ALA A 199 0.03 -12.03 31.57
C ALA A 199 -1.13 -13.03 31.37
N GLY A 200 -2.38 -12.54 31.55
CA GLY A 200 -3.60 -13.35 31.48
C GLY A 200 -4.40 -13.47 32.78
N GLY A 201 -3.92 -12.89 33.89
CA GLY A 201 -4.70 -12.80 35.13
C GLY A 201 -5.89 -11.85 34.98
N LYS A 202 -7.12 -12.35 35.19
CA LYS A 202 -8.31 -11.51 35.33
C LYS A 202 -8.06 -10.53 36.48
N SER A 203 -8.05 -9.22 36.18
CA SER A 203 -7.83 -8.14 37.16
C SER A 203 -8.85 -8.08 38.33
N THR A 204 -9.82 -8.99 38.35
CA THR A 204 -10.96 -8.99 39.26
C THR A 204 -10.79 -9.87 40.50
N GLU A 205 -9.75 -10.70 40.58
CA GLU A 205 -9.45 -11.49 41.79
C GLU A 205 -8.50 -10.72 42.73
N GLY A 206 -8.92 -9.53 43.17
CA GLY A 206 -8.30 -8.85 44.32
C GLY A 206 -7.71 -7.45 44.10
N GLY A 207 -7.70 -6.91 42.88
CA GLY A 207 -7.22 -5.55 42.59
C GLY A 207 -8.31 -4.49 42.76
N GLY A 208 -8.10 -3.52 43.65
CA GLY A 208 -9.00 -2.36 43.83
C GLY A 208 -9.01 -1.40 42.63
N CYS A 209 -10.01 -0.52 42.58
CA CYS A 209 -10.16 0.51 41.55
C CYS A 209 -8.90 1.37 41.38
N PHE A 210 -8.47 1.62 40.14
CA PHE A 210 -7.40 2.57 39.84
C PHE A 210 -7.69 4.01 40.32
N LEU A 211 -8.97 4.40 40.46
CA LEU A 211 -9.39 5.74 40.86
C LEU A 211 -9.58 5.92 42.37
N CYS A 212 -9.90 4.86 43.12
CA CYS A 212 -10.24 4.98 44.55
C CYS A 212 -9.64 3.92 45.47
N GLY A 213 -8.87 2.95 44.96
CA GLY A 213 -8.23 1.90 45.76
C GLY A 213 -9.19 0.92 46.46
N GLY A 214 -10.51 1.12 46.36
CA GLY A 214 -11.52 0.29 46.98
C GLY A 214 -11.92 -0.92 46.11
N ARG A 215 -12.44 -1.96 46.78
CA ARG A 215 -13.14 -3.10 46.14
C ARG A 215 -14.51 -2.65 45.64
N HIS A 216 -14.56 -1.85 44.59
CA HIS A 216 -15.79 -1.72 43.81
C HIS A 216 -15.81 -2.82 42.74
N LEU A 217 -16.92 -3.55 42.63
CA LEU A 217 -17.19 -4.27 41.39
C LEU A 217 -17.39 -3.19 40.32
N LYS A 218 -16.73 -3.36 39.17
CA LYS A 218 -17.04 -2.58 37.96
C LYS A 218 -18.57 -2.62 37.83
N LYS A 219 -19.26 -1.47 37.83
CA LYS A 219 -20.71 -1.40 37.69
C LYS A 219 -21.11 -2.05 36.36
N GLY A 220 -21.24 -3.37 36.37
CA GLY A 220 -22.07 -4.09 35.44
C GLY A 220 -23.48 -3.74 35.85
N THR A 221 -24.21 -3.11 34.95
CA THR A 221 -25.66 -2.98 35.00
C THR A 221 -26.26 -4.39 34.99
N HIS A 222 -26.23 -5.07 36.14
CA HIS A 222 -27.15 -6.16 36.42
C HIS A 222 -28.47 -5.51 36.80
N TYR A 223 -29.38 -5.39 35.84
CA TYR A 223 -30.79 -5.20 36.15
C TYR A 223 -31.31 -6.50 36.78
N PHE A 224 -31.15 -6.62 38.09
CA PHE A 224 -31.87 -7.63 38.86
C PHE A 224 -33.23 -7.04 39.23
N TYR A 225 -34.25 -7.33 38.40
CA TYR A 225 -35.64 -7.19 38.83
C TYR A 225 -35.89 -8.20 39.96
N LEU A 226 -35.87 -7.71 41.19
CA LEU A 226 -36.49 -8.42 42.32
C LEU A 226 -37.96 -8.03 42.38
N LEU A 227 -38.78 -8.85 41.74
CA LEU A 227 -40.20 -8.97 42.06
C LEU A 227 -40.29 -9.72 43.40
N LEU A 228 -40.49 -9.00 44.50
CA LEU A 228 -40.91 -9.54 45.79
C LEU A 228 -42.03 -8.66 46.36
N ILE A 229 -43.25 -9.07 46.03
CA ILE A 229 -44.43 -9.21 46.90
C ILE A 229 -44.54 -8.21 48.07
N SER A 230 -45.50 -7.30 47.96
CA SER A 230 -46.58 -7.07 48.94
C SER A 230 -47.79 -6.53 48.20
#